data_AF-A0AAE9A2H1-F1
#
_entry.id   AF-A0AAE9A2H1-F1
#
_cell.length_a   1.000
_cell.length_b   1.000
_cell.length_c   1.000
_cell.angle_alpha   90.00
_cell.angle_beta   90.00
_cell.angle_gamma   90.00
#
_symmetry.space_group_name_H-M   'P 1'
#
loop_
_entity.id
_entity.type
_entity.pdbx_description
1 polymer ?
#
loop_
_entity_poly.entity_id
_entity_poly.type
_entity_poly.pdbx_seq_one_letter_code
_entity_poly.pdbx_strand_id
1 'polypeptide(L)'
;MKERIDCLNRVKDLEVQLSQPPETGKVHVPDEKKRAFLELMETVHRIVDSLQNINTLCNPMVGEEPHVNPGANSTDISRLDTDRELLRKQIISFRQLVVDNTDDLSPHLSFLTQLDGILRGRVLRTICQELQNIIDSGDSESVKKYGELSQAVLQQVDGFICMLDWELKQDQ
;
A
#
# COMPACT_ATOMS: atom_id res chain seq x y z
N MET A 1 13.77 -2.24 -7.95
CA MET A 1 13.88 -3.10 -6.75
C MET A 1 14.75 -2.47 -5.66
N LYS A 2 15.96 -1.96 -5.98
CA LYS A 2 16.77 -1.14 -5.04
C LYS A 2 16.04 0.11 -4.53
N GLU A 3 15.46 0.92 -5.42
CA GLU A 3 14.70 2.13 -5.05
C GLU A 3 13.44 1.84 -4.21
N ARG A 4 12.87 0.64 -4.35
CA ARG A 4 11.68 0.18 -3.61
C ARG A 4 12.02 -0.20 -2.17
N ILE A 5 13.17 -0.87 -1.99
CA ILE A 5 13.74 -1.17 -0.67
C ILE A 5 14.18 0.13 0.02
N ASP A 6 14.68 1.13 -0.73
CA ASP A 6 15.02 2.44 -0.17
C ASP A 6 13.80 3.23 0.33
N CYS A 7 12.64 3.13 -0.32
CA CYS A 7 11.41 3.77 0.17
C CYS A 7 10.85 3.11 1.44
N LEU A 8 10.93 1.77 1.53
CA LEU A 8 10.54 1.03 2.73
C LEU A 8 11.48 1.30 3.91
N ASN A 9 12.78 1.48 3.65
CA ASN A 9 13.76 1.85 4.68
C ASN A 9 13.65 3.33 5.11
N ARG A 10 13.10 4.22 4.29
CA ARG A 10 12.83 5.62 4.67
C ARG A 10 11.70 5.78 5.70
N VAL A 11 10.82 4.78 5.84
CA VAL A 11 9.85 4.71 6.95
C VAL A 11 10.58 4.57 8.30
N LYS A 12 11.72 3.87 8.33
CA LYS A 12 12.62 3.82 9.49
C LYS A 12 13.30 5.16 9.76
N ASP A 13 13.64 5.92 8.72
CA ASP A 13 14.21 7.27 8.90
C ASP A 13 13.19 8.27 9.46
N LEU A 14 11.90 8.12 9.15
CA LEU A 14 10.82 8.84 9.83
C LEU A 14 10.76 8.49 11.33
N GLU A 15 11.09 7.26 11.73
CA GLU A 15 11.23 6.89 13.15
C GLU A 15 12.36 7.68 13.84
N VAL A 16 13.47 7.96 13.12
CA VAL A 16 14.65 8.70 13.63
C VAL A 16 14.35 10.19 13.76
N GLN A 17 13.69 10.79 12.77
CA GLN A 17 13.32 12.21 12.80
C GLN A 17 12.29 12.52 13.89
N LEU A 18 11.37 11.58 14.16
CA LEU A 18 10.41 11.64 15.27
C LEU A 18 11.02 11.29 16.64
N SER A 19 12.33 11.04 16.73
CA SER A 19 13.04 10.70 17.97
C SER A 19 14.02 11.78 18.43
N GLN A 20 14.16 12.87 17.66
CA GLN A 20 15.01 14.00 18.06
C GLN A 20 14.29 14.84 19.11
N PRO A 21 14.91 15.13 20.28
CA PRO A 21 14.35 16.08 21.23
C PRO A 21 14.29 17.47 20.57
N PRO A 22 13.25 18.28 20.84
CA PRO A 22 13.04 19.54 20.16
C PRO A 22 14.13 20.54 20.55
N GLU A 23 15.05 20.82 19.64
CA GLU A 23 15.69 22.13 19.64
C GLU A 23 14.62 23.11 19.14
N THR A 24 13.94 23.76 20.10
CA THR A 24 12.93 24.82 19.93
C THR A 24 11.48 24.37 19.67
N GLY A 25 10.68 24.34 20.74
CA GLY A 25 9.31 24.91 20.82
C GLY A 25 8.21 24.50 19.83
N LYS A 26 8.37 23.52 18.94
CA LYS A 26 7.34 23.10 17.99
C LYS A 26 6.63 21.81 18.42
N VAL A 27 5.35 21.74 18.03
CA VAL A 27 4.27 20.86 18.49
C VAL A 27 4.67 19.39 18.57
N HIS A 28 4.52 18.79 19.75
CA HIS A 28 4.69 17.34 19.97
C HIS A 28 3.51 16.61 19.33
N VAL A 29 3.72 15.94 18.19
CA VAL A 29 2.75 14.97 17.69
C VAL A 29 2.66 13.85 18.74
N PRO A 30 1.49 13.60 19.37
CA PRO A 30 1.40 12.58 20.42
C PRO A 30 1.77 11.19 19.88
N ASP A 31 2.46 10.38 20.69
CA ASP A 31 2.94 9.04 20.34
C ASP A 31 1.84 8.14 19.74
N GLU A 32 0.59 8.36 20.14
CA GLU A 32 -0.58 7.64 19.62
C GLU A 32 -0.82 7.86 18.12
N LYS A 33 -0.68 9.10 17.62
CA LYS A 33 -0.85 9.40 16.18
C LYS A 33 0.27 8.76 15.37
N LYS A 34 1.51 8.84 15.87
CA LYS A 34 2.67 8.19 15.27
C LYS A 34 2.46 6.68 15.18
N ARG A 35 2.07 6.05 16.28
CA ARG A 35 1.80 4.60 16.32
C ARG A 35 0.71 4.21 15.32
N ALA A 36 -0.40 4.96 15.29
CA ALA A 36 -1.51 4.70 14.37
C ALA A 36 -1.08 4.81 12.90
N PHE A 37 -0.21 5.76 12.55
CA PHE A 37 0.32 5.89 11.19
C PHE A 37 1.30 4.76 10.82
N LEU A 38 2.12 4.29 11.76
CA LEU A 38 2.99 3.13 11.51
C LEU A 38 2.18 1.84 11.28
N GLU A 39 1.13 1.61 12.07
CA GLU A 39 0.22 0.48 11.88
C GLU A 39 -0.51 0.51 10.52
N LEU A 40 -0.80 1.72 10.01
CA LEU A 40 -1.30 1.94 8.65
C LEU A 40 -0.26 1.50 7.60
N MET A 41 0.98 1.98 7.72
CA MET A 41 2.05 1.68 6.77
C MET A 41 2.41 0.20 6.73
N GLU A 42 2.41 -0.50 7.86
CA GLU A 42 2.58 -1.96 7.89
C GLU A 42 1.50 -2.67 7.07
N THR A 43 0.26 -2.20 7.14
CA THR A 43 -0.84 -2.77 6.36
C THR A 43 -0.70 -2.45 4.87
N VAL A 44 -0.23 -1.24 4.51
CA VAL A 44 0.14 -0.89 3.13
C VAL A 44 1.20 -1.86 2.60
N HIS A 45 2.23 -2.18 3.38
CA HIS A 45 3.28 -3.12 2.96
C HIS A 45 2.72 -4.52 2.69
N ARG A 46 1.82 -5.03 3.54
CA ARG A 46 1.19 -6.35 3.31
C ARG A 46 0.34 -6.40 2.03
N ILE A 47 -0.36 -5.30 1.71
CA ILE A 47 -1.08 -5.15 0.43
C ILE A 47 -0.10 -5.18 -0.74
N VAL A 48 1.00 -4.44 -0.63
CA VAL A 48 2.06 -4.39 -1.65
C VAL A 48 2.68 -5.78 -1.86
N ASP A 49 2.99 -6.51 -0.80
CA ASP A 49 3.54 -7.86 -0.90
C ASP A 49 2.57 -8.82 -1.60
N SER A 50 1.29 -8.78 -1.22
CA SER A 50 0.25 -9.63 -1.84
C SER A 50 0.10 -9.31 -3.34
N LEU A 51 0.08 -8.02 -3.70
CA LEU A 51 0.02 -7.60 -5.11
C LEU A 51 1.29 -7.96 -5.89
N GLN A 52 2.46 -7.92 -5.26
CA GLN A 52 3.72 -8.36 -5.87
C GLN A 52 3.70 -9.85 -6.17
N ASN A 53 3.29 -10.67 -5.21
CA ASN A 53 3.16 -12.12 -5.39
C ASN A 53 2.20 -12.45 -6.54
N ILE A 54 1.03 -11.81 -6.56
CA ILE A 54 0.04 -11.96 -7.63
C ILE A 54 0.65 -11.56 -8.98
N ASN A 55 1.31 -10.39 -9.07
CA ASN A 55 1.92 -9.93 -10.31
C ASN A 55 3.00 -10.89 -10.81
N THR A 56 3.91 -11.34 -9.93
CA THR A 56 5.00 -12.25 -10.32
C THR A 56 4.49 -13.57 -10.90
N LEU A 57 3.40 -14.10 -10.36
CA LEU A 57 2.83 -15.37 -10.83
C LEU A 57 1.96 -15.19 -12.07
N CYS A 58 1.17 -14.12 -12.13
CA CYS A 58 0.23 -13.89 -13.22
C CYS A 58 0.85 -13.20 -14.44
N ASN A 59 1.99 -12.52 -14.30
CA ASN A 59 2.66 -11.78 -15.38
C ASN A 59 4.17 -12.13 -15.44
N PRO A 60 4.52 -13.36 -15.86
CA PRO A 60 5.91 -13.78 -15.99
C PRO A 60 6.64 -13.00 -17.11
N MET A 61 7.97 -13.08 -17.13
CA MET A 61 8.78 -12.32 -18.08
C MET A 61 8.47 -12.68 -19.54
N VAL A 62 8.75 -11.74 -20.44
CA VAL A 62 8.41 -11.82 -21.87
C VAL A 62 8.84 -13.15 -22.49
N GLY A 63 7.85 -13.91 -22.99
CA GLY A 63 8.05 -15.21 -23.66
C GLY A 63 7.51 -16.41 -22.90
N GLU A 64 7.12 -16.24 -21.64
CA GLU A 64 6.52 -17.29 -20.82
C GLU A 64 4.99 -17.08 -20.72
N GLU A 65 4.22 -18.15 -20.89
CA GLU A 65 2.80 -18.13 -20.53
C GLU A 65 2.67 -18.26 -19.01
N PRO A 66 1.72 -17.54 -18.38
CA PRO A 66 1.45 -17.72 -16.95
C PRO A 66 0.91 -19.13 -16.68
N HIS A 67 1.79 -20.02 -16.23
CA HIS A 67 1.42 -21.35 -15.73
C HIS A 67 1.08 -21.27 -14.24
N VAL A 68 -0.07 -20.67 -13.92
CA VAL A 68 -0.55 -20.56 -12.54
C VAL A 68 -1.37 -21.79 -12.19
N ASN A 69 -0.91 -22.58 -11.23
CA ASN A 69 -1.68 -23.72 -10.74
C ASN A 69 -2.96 -23.23 -10.04
N PRO A 70 -4.09 -23.95 -10.19
CA PRO A 70 -5.30 -23.71 -9.40
C PRO A 70 -4.98 -23.57 -7.91
N GLY A 71 -5.51 -22.53 -7.28
CA GLY A 71 -5.26 -22.21 -5.88
C GLY A 71 -3.91 -21.58 -5.51
N ALA A 72 -2.95 -21.41 -6.44
CA ALA A 72 -1.61 -20.89 -6.13
C ALA A 72 -1.62 -19.48 -5.49
N ASN A 73 -2.60 -18.63 -5.85
CA ASN A 73 -2.74 -17.26 -5.31
C ASN A 73 -3.84 -17.13 -4.26
N SER A 74 -4.50 -18.22 -3.86
CA SER A 74 -5.69 -18.16 -2.98
C SER A 74 -5.41 -17.44 -1.65
N THR A 75 -4.23 -17.67 -1.09
CA THR A 75 -3.80 -17.04 0.17
C THR A 75 -3.53 -15.55 -0.03
N ASP A 76 -2.79 -15.16 -1.07
CA ASP A 76 -2.48 -13.75 -1.34
C ASP A 76 -3.73 -12.95 -1.72
N ILE A 77 -4.66 -13.54 -2.49
CA ILE A 77 -5.93 -12.90 -2.84
C ILE A 77 -6.80 -12.69 -1.58
N SER A 78 -6.90 -13.70 -0.72
CA SER A 78 -7.67 -13.60 0.52
C SER A 78 -7.05 -12.60 1.50
N ARG A 79 -5.72 -12.58 1.63
CA ARG A 79 -4.99 -11.58 2.42
C ARG A 79 -5.20 -10.18 1.87
N LEU A 80 -5.08 -10.00 0.56
CA LEU A 80 -5.29 -8.71 -0.09
C LEU A 80 -6.68 -8.14 0.19
N ASP A 81 -7.73 -8.96 0.11
CA ASP A 81 -9.10 -8.53 0.43
C ASP A 81 -9.26 -8.14 1.91
N THR A 82 -8.65 -8.92 2.80
CA THR A 82 -8.67 -8.69 4.26
C THR A 82 -7.93 -7.41 4.63
N ASP A 83 -6.68 -7.26 4.17
CA ASP A 83 -5.84 -6.08 4.44
C ASP A 83 -6.41 -4.82 3.78
N ARG A 84 -7.07 -4.93 2.61
CA ARG A 84 -7.78 -3.81 1.99
C ARG A 84 -8.86 -3.23 2.91
N GLU A 85 -9.68 -4.09 3.51
CA GLU A 85 -10.75 -3.65 4.40
C GLU A 85 -10.22 -3.21 5.77
N LEU A 86 -9.15 -3.84 6.27
CA LEU A 86 -8.45 -3.40 7.47
C LEU A 86 -7.88 -1.98 7.30
N LEU A 87 -7.15 -1.74 6.21
CA LEU A 87 -6.55 -0.43 5.93
C LEU A 87 -7.62 0.66 5.83
N ARG A 88 -8.75 0.35 5.19
CA ARG A 88 -9.88 1.28 5.10
C ARG A 88 -10.40 1.69 6.48
N LYS A 89 -10.49 0.76 7.42
CA LYS A 89 -10.89 1.04 8.81
C LYS A 89 -9.85 1.87 9.55
N GLN A 90 -8.57 1.51 9.42
CA GLN A 90 -7.47 2.26 10.02
C GLN A 90 -7.41 3.71 9.49
N ILE A 91 -7.65 3.94 8.20
CA ILE A 91 -7.70 5.30 7.61
C ILE A 91 -8.80 6.14 8.27
N ILE A 92 -9.99 5.55 8.45
CA ILE A 92 -11.11 6.24 9.11
C ILE A 92 -10.76 6.58 10.55
N SER A 93 -10.23 5.62 11.31
CA SER A 93 -9.81 5.83 12.70
C SER A 93 -8.71 6.89 12.81
N PHE A 94 -7.73 6.87 11.92
CA PHE A 94 -6.66 7.86 11.90
C PHE A 94 -7.20 9.26 11.61
N ARG A 95 -8.07 9.42 10.60
CA ARG A 95 -8.72 10.71 10.30
C ARG A 95 -9.48 11.27 11.50
N GLN A 96 -10.15 10.41 12.28
CA GLN A 96 -10.84 10.82 13.51
C GLN A 96 -9.86 11.26 14.61
N LEU A 97 -8.74 10.54 14.76
CA LEU A 97 -7.70 10.84 15.75
C LEU A 97 -7.00 12.20 15.49
N VAL A 98 -6.94 12.63 14.24
CA VAL A 98 -6.16 13.81 13.82
C VAL A 98 -7.03 15.01 13.43
N VAL A 99 -8.33 14.98 13.73
CA VAL A 99 -9.30 16.00 13.32
C VAL A 99 -8.90 17.43 13.72
N ASP A 100 -8.26 17.60 14.88
CA ASP A 100 -7.82 18.92 15.39
C ASP A 100 -6.38 19.29 14.99
N ASN A 101 -5.70 18.45 14.18
CA ASN A 101 -4.28 18.60 13.82
C ASN A 101 -4.08 18.37 12.32
N THR A 102 -5.03 18.79 11.50
CA THR A 102 -5.04 18.51 10.05
C THR A 102 -3.90 19.19 9.32
N ASP A 103 -3.48 20.37 9.75
CA ASP A 103 -2.45 21.15 9.05
C ASP A 103 -1.07 20.51 9.21
N ASP A 104 -0.70 20.09 10.43
CA ASP A 104 0.57 19.42 10.74
C ASP A 104 0.70 18.03 10.08
N LEU A 105 -0.42 17.42 9.70
CA LEU A 105 -0.49 16.09 9.11
C LEU A 105 -1.03 16.10 7.69
N SER A 106 -1.02 17.27 7.03
CA SER A 106 -1.54 17.44 5.67
C SER A 106 -0.92 16.45 4.66
N PRO A 107 0.42 16.25 4.59
CA PRO A 107 1.03 15.26 3.70
C PRO A 107 0.52 13.83 3.94
N HIS A 108 0.41 13.45 5.22
CA HIS A 108 -0.09 12.14 5.63
C HIS A 108 -1.55 11.96 5.21
N LEU A 109 -2.41 12.96 5.43
CA LEU A 109 -3.82 12.92 5.06
C LEU A 109 -4.05 12.92 3.55
N SER A 110 -3.20 13.62 2.79
CA SER A 110 -3.18 13.58 1.33
C SER A 110 -2.87 12.17 0.83
N PHE A 111 -1.79 11.58 1.31
CA PHE A 111 -1.40 10.20 1.01
C PHE A 111 -2.51 9.18 1.33
N LEU A 112 -3.11 9.25 2.52
CA LEU A 112 -4.19 8.35 2.91
C LEU A 112 -5.46 8.54 2.04
N THR A 113 -5.69 9.74 1.52
CA THR A 113 -6.81 10.00 0.59
C THR A 113 -6.58 9.35 -0.76
N GLN A 114 -5.36 9.42 -1.28
CA GLN A 114 -4.96 8.73 -2.51
C GLN A 114 -5.08 7.20 -2.36
N LEU A 115 -4.61 6.65 -1.23
CA LEU A 115 -4.77 5.23 -0.92
C LEU A 115 -6.23 4.81 -0.78
N ASP A 116 -7.07 5.55 -0.05
CA ASP A 116 -8.51 5.25 0.08
C ASP A 116 -9.20 5.19 -1.29
N GLY A 117 -8.74 6.00 -2.26
CA GLY A 117 -9.13 5.92 -3.66
C GLY A 117 -8.82 4.57 -4.32
N ILE A 118 -7.62 4.02 -4.11
CA ILE A 118 -7.24 2.67 -4.60
C ILE A 118 -8.08 1.59 -3.89
N LEU A 119 -8.22 1.66 -2.58
CA LEU A 119 -8.95 0.66 -1.78
C LEU A 119 -10.42 0.54 -2.20
N ARG A 120 -11.04 1.67 -2.57
CA ARG A 120 -12.41 1.71 -3.10
C ARG A 120 -12.47 1.56 -4.61
N GLY A 121 -11.32 1.55 -5.28
CA GLY A 121 -11.19 1.46 -6.72
C GLY A 121 -11.81 0.17 -7.26
N ARG A 122 -12.26 0.21 -8.53
CA ARG A 122 -12.80 -0.97 -9.20
C ARG A 122 -11.70 -2.02 -9.43
N VAL A 123 -10.51 -1.59 -9.84
CA VAL A 123 -9.39 -2.48 -10.19
C VAL A 123 -9.03 -3.41 -9.04
N LEU A 124 -8.76 -2.87 -7.85
CA LEU A 124 -8.37 -3.69 -6.71
C LEU A 124 -9.48 -4.64 -6.27
N ARG A 125 -10.74 -4.20 -6.30
CA ARG A 125 -11.90 -5.06 -5.99
C ARG A 125 -12.05 -6.20 -6.99
N THR A 126 -11.91 -5.91 -8.29
CA THR A 126 -11.95 -6.92 -9.35
C THR A 126 -10.84 -7.96 -9.15
N ILE A 127 -9.60 -7.55 -8.84
CA ILE A 127 -8.52 -8.50 -8.51
C ILE A 127 -8.92 -9.40 -7.34
N CYS A 128 -9.45 -8.83 -6.24
CA CYS A 128 -9.82 -9.60 -5.05
C CYS A 128 -10.97 -10.59 -5.29
N GLN A 129 -11.90 -10.27 -6.19
CA GLN A 129 -13.15 -11.03 -6.38
C GLN A 129 -13.11 -12.04 -7.52
N GLU A 130 -12.38 -11.72 -8.60
CA GLU A 130 -12.48 -12.47 -9.86
C GLU A 130 -11.24 -13.30 -10.15
N LEU A 131 -10.05 -12.88 -9.67
CA LEU A 131 -8.79 -13.52 -10.04
C LEU A 131 -8.75 -15.01 -9.73
N GLN A 132 -9.26 -15.43 -8.58
CA GLN A 132 -9.26 -16.85 -8.21
C GLN A 132 -10.02 -17.71 -9.23
N ASN A 133 -11.20 -17.25 -9.65
CA ASN A 133 -12.02 -17.96 -10.64
C ASN A 133 -11.33 -18.04 -12.02
N ILE A 134 -10.58 -16.99 -12.38
CA ILE A 134 -9.82 -16.93 -13.64
C ILE A 134 -8.61 -17.86 -13.61
N ILE A 135 -7.93 -17.99 -12.46
CA ILE A 135 -6.87 -18.96 -12.28
C ILE A 135 -7.42 -20.39 -12.36
N ASP A 136 -8.54 -20.65 -11.68
CA ASP A 136 -9.13 -21.99 -11.63
C ASP A 136 -9.73 -22.42 -12.98
N SER A 137 -10.10 -21.48 -13.85
CA SER A 137 -10.54 -21.78 -15.22
C SER A 137 -9.39 -22.09 -16.19
N GLY A 138 -8.15 -21.77 -15.83
CA GLY A 138 -6.96 -21.98 -16.67
C GLY A 138 -6.87 -21.03 -17.87
N ASP A 139 -7.55 -19.88 -17.85
CA ASP A 139 -7.48 -18.87 -18.92
C ASP A 139 -6.21 -18.02 -18.78
N SER A 140 -5.12 -18.46 -19.42
CA SER A 140 -3.81 -17.80 -19.37
C SER A 140 -3.83 -16.33 -19.84
N GLU A 141 -4.64 -15.98 -20.84
CA GLU A 141 -4.71 -14.60 -21.34
C GLU A 141 -5.38 -13.70 -20.30
N SER A 142 -6.47 -14.17 -19.69
CA SER A 142 -7.13 -13.43 -18.61
C SER A 142 -6.24 -13.35 -17.37
N VAL A 143 -5.57 -14.44 -16.97
CA VAL A 143 -4.60 -14.41 -15.86
C VAL A 143 -3.56 -13.32 -16.07
N LYS A 144 -3.00 -13.21 -17.28
CA LYS A 144 -2.03 -12.15 -17.61
C LYS A 144 -2.58 -10.75 -17.40
N LYS A 145 -3.82 -10.49 -17.84
CA LYS A 145 -4.49 -9.20 -17.63
C LYS A 145 -4.57 -8.84 -16.14
N TYR A 146 -4.84 -9.81 -15.27
CA TYR A 146 -4.86 -9.57 -13.82
C TYR A 146 -3.49 -9.30 -13.23
N GLY A 147 -2.43 -9.93 -13.76
CA GLY A 147 -1.05 -9.58 -13.41
C GLY A 147 -0.72 -8.13 -13.78
N GLU A 148 -1.08 -7.69 -14.99
CA GLU A 148 -0.92 -6.30 -15.44
C GLU A 148 -1.73 -5.31 -14.58
N LEU A 149 -2.96 -5.65 -14.21
CA LEU A 149 -3.77 -4.84 -13.29
C LEU A 149 -3.10 -4.73 -11.91
N SER A 150 -2.55 -5.83 -11.40
CA SER A 150 -1.83 -5.83 -10.12
C SER A 150 -0.57 -4.95 -10.19
N GLN A 151 0.16 -5.02 -11.29
CA GLN A 151 1.30 -4.13 -11.56
C GLN A 151 0.88 -2.65 -11.60
N ALA A 152 -0.24 -2.32 -12.25
CA ALA A 152 -0.73 -0.95 -12.33
C ALA A 152 -1.13 -0.40 -10.94
N VAL A 153 -1.71 -1.23 -10.06
CA VAL A 153 -1.99 -0.84 -8.68
C VAL A 153 -0.70 -0.62 -7.90
N LEU A 154 0.27 -1.54 -8.03
CA LEU A 154 1.57 -1.42 -7.39
C LEU A 154 2.28 -0.11 -7.75
N GLN A 155 2.31 0.25 -9.03
CA GLN A 155 2.93 1.50 -9.50
C GLN A 155 2.27 2.75 -8.92
N GLN A 156 0.94 2.74 -8.75
CA GLN A 156 0.24 3.86 -8.11
C GLN A 156 0.61 3.97 -6.63
N VAL A 157 0.61 2.85 -5.89
CA VAL A 157 0.98 2.84 -4.47
C VAL A 157 2.43 3.29 -4.29
N ASP A 158 3.37 2.78 -5.10
CA ASP A 158 4.77 3.21 -5.08
C ASP A 158 4.88 4.73 -5.35
N GLY A 159 4.15 5.25 -6.34
CA GLY A 159 4.11 6.68 -6.64
C GLY A 159 3.62 7.53 -5.47
N PHE A 160 2.59 7.07 -4.75
CA PHE A 160 2.06 7.75 -3.58
C PHE A 160 3.05 7.76 -2.41
N ILE A 161 3.75 6.64 -2.18
CA ILE A 161 4.81 6.55 -1.15
C ILE A 161 5.95 7.51 -1.47
N CYS A 162 6.40 7.56 -2.73
CA CYS A 162 7.44 8.49 -3.18
C CYS A 162 7.05 9.96 -3.00
N MET A 163 5.79 10.31 -3.27
CA MET A 163 5.29 11.67 -3.05
C MET A 163 5.26 12.03 -1.56
N LEU A 164 4.77 11.12 -0.71
CA LEU A 164 4.78 11.34 0.75
C LEU A 164 6.20 11.58 1.26
N ASP A 165 7.17 10.74 0.87
CA ASP A 165 8.57 10.90 1.26
C ASP A 165 9.18 12.23 0.76
N TRP A 166 8.79 12.68 -0.43
CA TRP A 166 9.21 13.97 -0.97
C TRP A 166 8.65 15.13 -0.14
N GLU A 167 7.35 15.14 0.15
CA GLU A 167 6.68 16.19 0.92
C GLU A 167 7.27 16.30 2.33
N LEU A 168 7.49 15.18 3.02
CA LEU A 168 8.05 15.16 4.38
C LEU A 168 9.50 15.69 4.46
N LYS A 169 10.24 15.68 3.35
CA LYS A 169 11.59 16.26 3.28
C LYS A 169 11.60 17.76 2.99
N GLN A 170 10.53 18.31 2.41
CA GLN A 170 10.43 19.75 2.15
C GLN A 170 10.02 20.54 3.41
N ASP A 171 9.37 19.88 4.36
CA ASP A 171 8.94 20.47 5.64
C ASP A 171 10.03 20.46 6.74
N GLN A 172 11.26 20.02 6.41
CA GLN A 172 12.46 20.03 7.28
C GLN A 172 13.43 21.15 6.93
#